data_AF-A0A5N5KTP7-F1
#
_entry.id   AF-A0A5N5KTP7-F1
#
_cell.length_a   1.000
_cell.length_b   1.000
_cell.length_c   1.000
_cell.angle_alpha   90.00
_cell.angle_beta   90.00
_cell.angle_gamma   90.00
#
_symmetry.space_group_name_H-M   'P 1'
#
loop_
_entity.id
_entity.type
_entity.pdbx_description
1 polymer ?
#
loop_
_entity_poly.entity_id
_entity_poly.type
_entity_poly.pdbx_seq_one_letter_code
_entity_poly.pdbx_strand_id
1 'polypeptide(L)'
;MENEEIQCLADSATTHTILRNRQLFSDLVTTHSSVTTMAGPSNLVQGQGMAQFLLPNGTLITVTNALYAPKAARTLLSFRDIRANGYHAETHCENGNEFICITSNDCGRKRVLEKLMCLSSGLYATTIRAIESNHIIRNDLWDSDTYWLWHDRLGHPGRDMMIRILKNSHGHPLFRATRKKQKVIPEANKTTAN
;
A
#
# COMPACT_ATOMS: atom_id res chain seq x y z
N MET A 1 -7.31 9.47 13.08
CA MET A 1 -7.26 8.14 12.45
C MET A 1 -5.84 7.66 12.66
N GLU A 2 -5.65 6.62 13.46
CA GLU A 2 -4.33 6.02 13.66
C GLU A 2 -3.83 5.47 12.32
N ASN A 3 -2.58 5.74 11.97
CA ASN A 3 -1.94 5.14 10.80
C ASN A 3 -1.84 3.64 11.05
N GLU A 4 -2.69 2.84 10.38
CA GLU A 4 -2.72 1.39 10.55
C GLU A 4 -1.36 0.78 10.15
N GLU A 5 -0.64 0.26 11.14
CA GLU A 5 0.62 -0.45 10.92
C GLU A 5 0.36 -1.81 10.29
N ILE A 6 0.97 -2.06 9.13
CA ILE A 6 0.78 -3.28 8.35
C ILE A 6 2.00 -4.17 8.54
N GLN A 7 1.80 -5.42 8.99
CA GLN A 7 2.89 -6.39 9.06
C GLN A 7 3.42 -6.74 7.65
N CYS A 8 4.74 -6.74 7.50
CA CYS A 8 5.46 -7.03 6.27
C CYS A 8 6.64 -7.96 6.55
N LEU A 9 6.87 -8.95 5.69
CA LEU A 9 8.06 -9.79 5.74
C LEU A 9 9.07 -9.30 4.72
N ALA A 10 10.35 -9.25 5.08
CA ALA A 10 11.42 -9.04 4.11
C ALA A 10 11.89 -10.40 3.58
N ASP A 11 11.88 -10.54 2.26
CA ASP A 11 12.08 -11.82 1.60
C ASP A 11 13.11 -11.69 0.47
N SER A 12 14.17 -12.50 0.56
CA SER A 12 15.23 -12.57 -0.43
C SER A 12 14.92 -13.51 -1.59
N ALA A 13 13.99 -14.45 -1.41
CA ALA A 13 13.60 -15.44 -2.40
C ALA A 13 12.48 -14.96 -3.33
N THR A 14 11.77 -13.89 -2.95
CA THR A 14 10.76 -13.28 -3.84
C THR A 14 11.39 -12.36 -4.89
N THR A 15 10.88 -12.44 -6.11
CA THR A 15 11.31 -11.57 -7.24
C THR A 15 10.56 -10.25 -7.30
N HIS A 16 9.43 -10.16 -6.59
CA HIS A 16 8.53 -9.01 -6.56
C HIS A 16 8.08 -8.72 -5.13
N THR A 17 7.93 -7.44 -4.81
CA THR A 17 7.19 -7.03 -3.62
C THR A 17 5.69 -7.27 -3.83
N ILE A 18 5.07 -7.96 -2.86
CA ILE A 18 3.65 -8.32 -2.89
C ILE A 18 2.96 -7.58 -1.75
N LEU A 19 1.99 -6.74 -2.10
CA LEU A 19 1.27 -5.91 -1.13
C LEU A 19 -0.21 -6.29 -1.10
N ARG A 20 -0.72 -6.47 0.13
CA ARG A 20 -2.14 -6.80 0.36
C ARG A 20 -3.03 -5.57 0.41
N ASN A 21 -2.48 -4.43 0.77
CA ASN A 21 -3.24 -3.22 1.10
C ASN A 21 -3.10 -2.17 0.00
N ARG A 22 -4.23 -1.85 -0.64
CA ARG A 22 -4.32 -0.91 -1.76
C ARG A 22 -3.78 0.49 -1.43
N GLN A 23 -3.90 0.92 -0.17
CA GLN A 23 -3.46 2.24 0.29
C GLN A 23 -1.94 2.48 0.19
N LEU A 24 -1.14 1.42 0.05
CA LEU A 24 0.32 1.52 -0.11
C LEU A 24 0.75 1.92 -1.53
N PHE A 25 -0.17 1.83 -2.50
CA PHE A 25 0.13 2.12 -3.89
C PHE A 25 -0.02 3.63 -4.18
N SER A 26 0.75 4.15 -5.14
CA SER A 26 0.65 5.52 -5.69
C SER A 26 0.04 5.54 -7.10
N ASP A 27 0.32 4.53 -7.93
CA ASP A 27 -0.51 4.10 -9.07
C ASP A 27 -0.86 2.59 -8.94
N LEU A 28 -2.00 2.17 -9.46
CA LEU A 28 -2.43 0.76 -9.39
C LEU A 28 -3.33 0.48 -10.58
N VAL A 29 -2.77 -0.26 -11.53
CA VAL A 29 -3.49 -0.74 -12.69
C VAL A 29 -4.08 -2.09 -12.33
N THR A 30 -5.40 -2.23 -12.44
CA THR A 30 -6.08 -3.51 -12.23
C THR A 30 -5.68 -4.47 -13.34
N THR A 31 -5.10 -5.60 -12.97
CA THR A 31 -4.63 -6.63 -13.90
C THR A 31 -4.82 -7.99 -13.27
N HIS A 32 -5.28 -8.97 -14.03
CA HIS A 32 -5.34 -10.36 -13.58
C HIS A 32 -4.19 -11.12 -14.24
N SER A 33 -3.07 -11.23 -13.51
CA SER A 33 -1.90 -11.99 -13.93
C SER A 33 -1.65 -13.15 -12.96
N SER A 34 -1.02 -14.20 -13.48
CA SER A 34 -0.56 -15.32 -12.67
C SER A 34 0.85 -15.03 -12.16
N VAL A 35 1.12 -15.40 -10.91
CA VAL A 35 2.48 -15.45 -10.34
C VAL A 35 2.85 -16.88 -10.04
N THR A 36 4.10 -17.24 -10.31
CA THR A 36 4.59 -18.57 -9.94
C THR A 36 5.01 -18.55 -8.48
N THR A 37 4.36 -19.37 -7.66
CA THR A 37 4.73 -19.62 -6.27
C THR A 37 5.46 -20.95 -6.15
N MET A 38 5.98 -21.29 -4.97
CA MET A 38 6.55 -22.62 -4.73
C MET A 38 5.56 -23.77 -4.97
N ALA A 39 4.26 -23.53 -4.82
CA ALA A 39 3.21 -24.52 -5.09
C ALA A 39 2.76 -24.54 -6.57
N GLY A 40 3.38 -23.73 -7.43
CA GLY A 40 3.01 -23.56 -8.84
C GLY A 40 2.34 -22.22 -9.14
N PRO A 41 1.80 -22.06 -10.37
CA PRO A 41 1.13 -20.84 -10.81
C PRO A 41 -0.10 -20.51 -9.95
N SER A 42 -0.28 -19.22 -9.64
CA SER A 42 -1.33 -18.74 -8.76
C SER A 42 -1.91 -17.41 -9.25
N ASN A 43 -3.23 -17.31 -9.31
CA ASN A 43 -3.94 -16.13 -9.81
C ASN A 43 -4.27 -15.13 -8.67
N LEU A 44 -3.31 -14.93 -7.76
CA LEU A 44 -3.47 -14.06 -6.59
C LEU A 44 -3.40 -12.57 -6.93
N VAL A 45 -2.72 -12.21 -8.02
CA VAL A 45 -2.50 -10.82 -8.41
C VAL A 45 -3.76 -10.23 -9.04
N GLN A 46 -4.17 -9.09 -8.51
CA GLN A 46 -5.33 -8.31 -8.95
C GLN A 46 -4.93 -6.93 -9.48
N GLY A 47 -3.65 -6.60 -9.46
CA GLY A 47 -3.12 -5.40 -10.07
C GLY A 47 -1.63 -5.28 -9.87
N GLN A 48 -1.05 -4.29 -10.52
CA GLN A 48 0.35 -3.91 -10.37
C GLN A 48 0.50 -2.39 -10.43
N GLY A 49 1.53 -1.87 -9.78
CA GLY A 49 1.84 -0.45 -9.84
C GLY A 49 2.94 -0.03 -8.87
N MET A 50 3.28 1.24 -8.95
CA MET A 50 4.16 1.94 -8.04
C MET A 50 3.56 1.94 -6.63
N ALA A 51 4.38 1.63 -5.64
CA ALA A 51 4.03 1.71 -4.24
C ALA A 51 5.07 2.51 -3.45
N GLN A 52 4.59 3.21 -2.42
CA GLN A 52 5.43 3.98 -1.51
C GLN A 52 4.90 3.83 -0.08
N PHE A 53 5.80 3.44 0.82
CA PHE A 53 5.48 3.26 2.22
C PHE A 53 6.70 3.51 3.11
N LEU A 54 6.43 3.78 4.38
CA LEU A 54 7.45 4.06 5.38
C LEU A 54 7.65 2.83 6.27
N LEU A 55 8.91 2.53 6.55
CA LEU A 55 9.32 1.62 7.62
C LEU A 55 9.25 2.34 8.98
N PRO A 56 9.40 1.62 10.11
CA PRO A 56 9.16 2.18 11.44
C PRO A 56 9.95 3.46 11.71
N ASN A 57 11.26 3.48 11.42
CA ASN A 57 12.12 4.64 11.64
C ASN A 57 11.98 5.73 10.55
N GLY A 58 11.00 5.62 9.66
CA GLY A 58 10.72 6.61 8.63
C GLY A 58 11.52 6.41 7.34
N THR A 59 12.20 5.27 7.17
CA THR A 59 12.84 4.94 5.90
C THR A 59 11.78 4.76 4.82
N LEU A 60 11.87 5.57 3.76
CA LEU A 60 10.97 5.50 2.61
C LEU A 60 11.40 4.37 1.68
N ILE A 61 10.46 3.48 1.36
CA ILE A 61 10.62 2.45 0.33
C ILE A 61 9.73 2.81 -0.85
N THR A 62 10.35 2.97 -2.01
CA THR A 62 9.67 3.10 -3.30
C THR A 62 9.81 1.80 -4.07
N VAL A 63 8.70 1.21 -4.46
CA VAL A 63 8.66 0.02 -5.30
C VAL A 63 8.07 0.40 -6.63
N THR A 64 8.78 0.15 -7.73
CA THR A 64 8.32 0.59 -9.05
C THR A 64 7.23 -0.30 -9.64
N ASN A 65 7.31 -1.61 -9.36
CA ASN A 65 6.33 -2.58 -9.86
C ASN A 65 5.93 -3.56 -8.74
N ALA A 66 5.19 -3.05 -7.76
CA ALA A 66 4.60 -3.86 -6.71
C ALA A 66 3.38 -4.62 -7.24
N LEU A 67 3.19 -5.85 -6.77
CA LEU A 67 2.02 -6.67 -7.10
C LEU A 67 0.95 -6.50 -6.01
N TYR A 68 -0.25 -6.13 -6.43
CA TYR A 68 -1.41 -6.05 -5.54
C TYR A 68 -2.08 -7.42 -5.46
N ALA A 69 -2.00 -8.06 -4.30
CA ALA A 69 -2.58 -9.37 -4.04
C ALA A 69 -3.31 -9.38 -2.68
N PRO A 70 -4.54 -8.87 -2.61
CA PRO A 70 -5.26 -8.71 -1.33
C PRO A 70 -5.56 -10.05 -0.64
N LYS A 71 -5.60 -11.14 -1.41
CA LYS A 71 -5.83 -12.51 -0.93
C LYS A 71 -4.53 -13.25 -0.55
N ALA A 72 -3.35 -12.65 -0.74
CA ALA A 72 -2.11 -13.26 -0.30
C ALA A 72 -2.07 -13.39 1.22
N ALA A 73 -1.39 -14.41 1.74
CA ALA A 73 -1.30 -14.64 3.18
C ALA A 73 -0.52 -13.54 3.90
N ARG A 74 0.53 -13.00 3.26
CA ARG A 74 1.46 -12.02 3.83
C ARG A 74 1.77 -10.93 2.82
N THR A 75 2.10 -9.75 3.34
CA THR A 75 2.79 -8.70 2.58
C THR A 75 4.28 -9.04 2.57
N LEU A 76 4.92 -8.98 1.40
CA LEU A 76 6.33 -9.31 1.20
C LEU A 76 7.06 -8.11 0.58
N LEU A 77 8.16 -7.68 1.20
CA LEU A 77 9.10 -6.71 0.66
C LEU A 77 10.31 -7.46 0.09
N SER A 78 10.54 -7.32 -1.22
CA SER A 78 11.66 -8.00 -1.88
C SER A 78 13.00 -7.32 -1.55
N PHE A 79 14.06 -8.11 -1.39
CA PHE A 79 15.41 -7.55 -1.26
C PHE A 79 15.86 -6.80 -2.52
N ARG A 80 15.33 -7.20 -3.68
CA ARG A 80 15.54 -6.48 -4.94
C ARG A 80 15.08 -5.03 -4.82
N ASP A 81 13.91 -4.80 -4.25
CA ASP A 81 13.36 -3.45 -4.08
C ASP A 81 14.07 -2.68 -2.97
N ILE A 82 14.48 -3.33 -1.88
CA ILE A 82 15.37 -2.72 -0.88
C ILE A 82 16.64 -2.19 -1.57
N ARG A 83 17.27 -3.01 -2.42
CA ARG A 83 18.49 -2.65 -3.15
C ARG A 83 18.26 -1.57 -4.19
N ALA A 84 17.11 -1.55 -4.84
CA ALA A 84 16.71 -0.52 -5.80
C ALA A 84 16.56 0.87 -5.13
N ASN A 85 16.26 0.92 -3.83
CA ASN A 85 16.26 2.16 -3.03
C ASN A 85 17.67 2.57 -2.55
N GLY A 86 18.73 1.87 -2.98
CA GLY A 86 20.11 2.18 -2.58
C GLY A 86 20.50 1.63 -1.21
N TYR A 87 19.69 0.76 -0.62
CA TYR A 87 19.96 0.16 0.68
C TYR A 87 20.52 -1.27 0.56
N HIS A 88 21.10 -1.77 1.64
CA HIS A 88 21.56 -3.15 1.78
C HIS A 88 20.80 -3.85 2.90
N ALA A 89 20.56 -5.15 2.74
CA ALA A 89 20.01 -6.00 3.79
C ALA A 89 21.13 -6.90 4.33
N GLU A 90 21.35 -6.90 5.63
CA GLU A 90 22.45 -7.63 6.27
C GLU A 90 21.98 -8.28 7.57
N THR A 91 22.38 -9.53 7.82
CA THR A 91 22.11 -10.18 9.09
C THR A 91 22.96 -9.58 10.20
N HIS A 92 22.36 -9.34 11.36
CA HIS A 92 23.02 -8.82 12.54
C HIS A 92 22.49 -9.52 13.78
N CYS A 93 23.36 -9.73 14.77
CA CYS A 93 22.98 -10.29 16.06
C CYS A 93 23.36 -9.33 17.17
N GLU A 94 22.40 -8.99 18.04
CA GLU A 94 22.58 -8.10 19.18
C GLU A 94 21.87 -8.70 20.40
N ASN A 95 22.60 -8.89 21.50
CA ASN A 95 22.08 -9.47 22.75
C ASN A 95 21.35 -10.81 22.56
N GLY A 96 21.85 -11.65 21.64
CA GLY A 96 21.27 -12.96 21.32
C GLY A 96 20.04 -12.91 20.41
N ASN A 97 19.58 -11.73 20.01
CA ASN A 97 18.51 -11.57 19.03
C ASN A 97 19.09 -11.35 17.64
N GLU A 98 18.54 -12.05 16.66
CA GLU A 98 18.92 -11.91 15.26
C GLU A 98 17.96 -10.96 14.52
N PHE A 99 18.53 -10.15 13.64
CA PHE A 99 17.83 -9.16 12.84
C PHE A 99 18.35 -9.18 11.41
N ILE A 100 17.52 -8.70 10.49
CA ILE A 100 18.02 -8.12 9.26
C ILE A 100 18.06 -6.61 9.42
N CYS A 101 19.23 -6.03 9.27
CA CYS A 101 19.44 -4.59 9.22
C CYS A 101 19.29 -4.10 7.79
N ILE A 102 18.47 -3.07 7.57
CA ILE A 102 18.53 -2.27 6.35
C ILE A 102 19.55 -1.16 6.58
N THR A 103 20.54 -1.06 5.70
CA THR A 103 21.68 -0.14 5.86
C THR A 103 21.83 0.76 4.63
N SER A 104 22.26 2.01 4.87
CA SER A 104 22.77 2.91 3.82
C SER A 104 24.28 3.03 3.92
N ASN A 105 24.90 3.43 2.82
CA ASN A 105 26.31 3.81 2.80
C ASN A 105 26.42 5.24 2.28
N ASP A 106 26.59 6.19 3.21
CA ASP A 106 26.70 7.60 2.91
C ASP A 106 28.18 8.00 2.99
N CYS A 107 28.80 8.30 1.84
CA CYS A 107 30.21 8.70 1.73
C CYS A 107 31.18 7.72 2.42
N GLY A 108 30.96 6.42 2.28
CA GLY A 108 31.80 5.37 2.88
C GLY A 108 31.46 5.05 4.34
N ARG A 109 30.48 5.75 4.93
CA ARG A 109 30.00 5.48 6.29
C ARG A 109 28.70 4.69 6.23
N LYS A 110 28.79 3.46 6.71
CA LYS A 110 27.62 2.59 6.89
C LYS A 110 26.76 3.10 8.03
N ARG A 111 25.45 3.18 7.81
CA ARG A 111 24.44 3.52 8.82
C ARG A 111 23.34 2.48 8.81
N VAL A 112 22.89 2.05 9.99
CA VAL A 112 21.70 1.21 10.13
C VAL A 112 20.48 2.13 10.11
N LEU A 113 19.56 1.90 9.17
CA LEU A 113 18.32 2.65 9.04
C LEU A 113 17.15 1.96 9.75
N GLU A 114 17.05 0.63 9.58
CA GLU A 114 15.98 -0.18 10.15
C GLU A 114 16.51 -1.51 10.66
N LYS A 115 15.82 -2.11 11.64
CA LYS A 115 16.07 -3.46 12.15
C LYS A 115 14.79 -4.28 12.02
N LEU A 116 14.85 -5.36 11.27
CA LEU A 116 13.74 -6.26 11.00
C LEU A 116 13.90 -7.47 11.92
N MET A 117 12.90 -7.69 12.77
CA MET A 117 12.93 -8.70 13.82
C MET A 117 12.82 -10.10 13.24
N CYS A 118 13.64 -11.03 13.72
CA CYS A 118 13.40 -12.45 13.51
C CYS A 118 12.18 -12.91 14.33
N LEU A 119 11.20 -13.52 13.66
CA LEU A 119 10.05 -14.16 14.28
C LEU A 119 10.44 -15.56 14.78
N SER A 120 9.62 -16.14 15.66
CA SER A 120 9.78 -17.55 16.09
C SER A 120 9.75 -18.56 14.94
N SER A 121 9.21 -18.16 13.78
CA SER A 121 9.23 -18.97 12.54
C SER A 121 10.55 -18.90 11.77
N GLY A 122 11.55 -18.13 12.24
CA GLY A 122 12.80 -17.87 11.50
C GLY A 122 12.67 -16.89 10.34
N LEU A 123 11.53 -16.19 10.22
CA LEU A 123 11.29 -15.19 9.17
C LEU A 123 11.52 -13.78 9.72
N TYR A 124 12.03 -12.87 8.90
CA TYR A 124 12.26 -11.49 9.31
C TYR A 124 11.07 -10.58 8.96
N ALA A 125 10.59 -9.85 9.96
CA ALA A 125 9.39 -9.03 9.86
C ALA A 125 9.63 -7.58 10.31
N THR A 126 8.79 -6.69 9.77
CA THR A 126 8.67 -5.29 10.18
C THR A 126 7.21 -4.85 10.07
N THR A 127 6.91 -3.64 10.55
CA THR A 127 5.68 -2.94 10.19
C THR A 127 5.96 -1.91 9.10
N ILE A 128 4.96 -1.64 8.26
CA ILE A 128 4.99 -0.60 7.25
C ILE A 128 3.73 0.27 7.37
N ARG A 129 3.85 1.55 7.03
CA ARG A 129 2.70 2.47 7.01
C ARG A 129 2.59 3.17 5.66
N ALA A 130 1.36 3.42 5.25
CA ALA A 130 1.09 4.23 4.07
C ALA A 130 1.48 5.70 4.31
N ILE A 131 1.78 6.41 3.22
CA ILE A 131 2.02 7.86 3.26
C ILE A 131 0.66 8.54 3.15
N GLU A 132 0.28 9.36 4.15
CA GLU A 132 -1.05 9.97 4.24
C GLU A 132 -1.46 10.77 2.99
N SER A 133 -0.52 11.43 2.33
CA SER A 133 -0.79 12.16 1.08
C SER A 133 -1.24 11.24 -0.05
N ASN A 134 -0.81 9.98 -0.08
CA ASN A 134 -1.25 8.99 -1.08
C ASN A 134 -2.72 8.59 -0.86
N HIS A 135 -3.24 8.66 0.37
CA HIS A 135 -4.64 8.35 0.67
C HIS A 135 -5.60 9.44 0.18
N ILE A 136 -5.23 10.71 0.35
CA ILE A 136 -6.09 11.85 -0.02
C ILE A 136 -6.28 11.97 -1.54
N ILE A 137 -5.34 11.43 -2.31
CA ILE A 137 -5.29 11.60 -3.76
C ILE A 137 -6.00 10.47 -4.51
N ARG A 138 -6.28 9.33 -3.85
CA ARG A 138 -6.65 8.10 -4.56
C ARG A 138 -8.12 7.72 -4.40
N ASN A 139 -8.95 8.38 -5.20
CA ASN A 139 -9.84 7.73 -6.18
C ASN A 139 -10.75 6.56 -5.74
N ASP A 140 -11.22 6.52 -4.49
CA ASP A 140 -12.47 5.82 -4.12
C ASP A 140 -13.48 6.73 -3.40
N LEU A 141 -13.07 7.92 -2.97
CA LEU A 141 -13.98 8.96 -2.46
C LEU A 141 -14.43 9.98 -3.53
N TRP A 142 -13.79 10.00 -4.70
CA TRP A 142 -13.99 11.04 -5.71
C TRP A 142 -14.38 10.42 -7.04
N ASP A 143 -15.50 10.89 -7.57
CA ASP A 143 -15.74 10.81 -9.01
C ASP A 143 -14.71 11.71 -9.70
N SER A 144 -14.03 11.19 -10.72
CA SER A 144 -12.98 11.91 -11.46
C SER A 144 -13.49 13.26 -11.97
N ASP A 145 -14.77 13.31 -12.34
CA ASP A 145 -15.45 14.52 -12.82
C ASP A 145 -15.61 15.58 -11.73
N THR A 146 -15.79 15.16 -10.47
CA THR A 146 -15.88 16.07 -9.33
C THR A 146 -14.53 16.72 -9.04
N TYR A 147 -13.43 15.98 -9.10
CA TYR A 147 -12.08 16.54 -8.88
C TYR A 147 -11.76 17.63 -9.91
N TRP A 148 -11.94 17.33 -11.19
CA TRP A 148 -11.68 18.28 -12.29
C TRP A 148 -12.58 19.51 -12.23
N LEU A 149 -13.86 19.33 -11.91
CA LEU A 149 -14.79 20.46 -11.76
C LEU A 149 -14.34 21.44 -10.66
N TRP A 150 -13.85 20.95 -9.53
CA TRP A 150 -13.37 21.82 -8.45
C TRP A 150 -12.01 22.43 -8.74
N HIS A 151 -11.13 21.68 -9.41
CA HIS A 151 -9.88 22.22 -9.92
C HIS A 151 -10.13 23.45 -10.81
N ASP A 152 -11.08 23.37 -11.74
CA ASP A 152 -11.38 24.50 -12.63
C ASP A 152 -12.06 25.65 -11.90
N ARG A 153 -13.03 25.36 -11.01
CA ARG A 153 -13.76 26.38 -10.23
C ARG A 153 -12.88 27.16 -9.27
N LEU A 154 -11.86 26.53 -8.70
CA LEU A 154 -10.94 27.17 -7.74
C LEU A 154 -9.76 27.86 -8.41
N GLY A 155 -9.71 27.87 -9.75
CA GLY A 155 -8.67 28.55 -10.51
C GLY A 155 -7.39 27.75 -10.67
N HIS A 156 -7.50 26.45 -10.97
CA HIS A 156 -6.38 25.53 -11.17
C HIS A 156 -5.43 25.46 -9.95
N PRO A 157 -5.97 25.28 -8.73
CA PRO A 157 -5.16 25.23 -7.54
C PRO A 157 -4.18 24.05 -7.60
N GLY A 158 -2.96 24.30 -7.16
CA GLY A 158 -1.95 23.24 -7.04
C GLY A 158 -2.42 22.11 -6.12
N ARG A 159 -1.84 20.92 -6.33
CA ARG A 159 -2.17 19.69 -5.59
C ARG A 159 -2.20 19.85 -4.07
N ASP A 160 -1.21 20.52 -3.49
CA ASP A 160 -1.13 20.70 -2.04
C ASP A 160 -2.18 21.67 -1.50
N MET A 161 -2.59 22.63 -2.33
CA MET A 161 -3.68 23.56 -2.01
C MET A 161 -5.02 22.83 -2.00
N MET A 162 -5.27 21.96 -2.98
CA MET A 162 -6.45 21.08 -3.00
C MET A 162 -6.52 20.22 -1.74
N ILE A 163 -5.42 19.55 -1.37
CA ILE A 163 -5.35 18.74 -0.14
C ILE A 163 -5.68 19.58 1.11
N ARG A 164 -5.21 20.81 1.17
CA ARG A 164 -5.43 21.70 2.32
C ARG A 164 -6.88 22.17 2.42
N ILE A 165 -7.51 22.53 1.29
CA ILE A 165 -8.93 22.90 1.23
C ILE A 165 -9.80 21.72 1.69
N LEU A 166 -9.44 20.51 1.25
CA LEU A 166 -10.12 19.27 1.61
C LEU A 166 -10.04 18.97 3.10
N LYS A 167 -8.85 19.06 3.70
CA LYS A 167 -8.68 18.80 5.14
C LYS A 167 -9.52 19.73 6.03
N ASN A 168 -9.88 20.91 5.54
CA ASN A 168 -10.51 21.97 6.32
C ASN A 168 -11.99 22.21 5.98
N SER A 169 -12.58 21.48 5.03
CA SER A 169 -13.98 21.66 4.65
C SER A 169 -14.89 20.68 5.41
N HIS A 170 -15.66 21.18 6.38
CA HIS A 170 -16.67 20.38 7.10
C HIS A 170 -18.08 20.76 6.65
N GLY A 171 -18.96 19.76 6.43
CA GLY A 171 -20.39 19.98 6.18
C GLY A 171 -20.85 20.01 4.72
N HIS A 172 -19.97 19.79 3.74
CA HIS A 172 -20.34 19.72 2.32
C HIS A 172 -20.51 18.25 1.87
N PRO A 173 -21.46 17.92 0.97
CA PRO A 173 -21.67 16.55 0.44
C PRO A 173 -20.46 15.93 -0.30
N LEU A 174 -19.35 16.65 -0.40
CA LEU A 174 -18.04 16.15 -0.83
C LEU A 174 -17.51 15.03 0.07
N PHE A 175 -18.02 14.89 1.30
CA PHE A 175 -17.62 13.87 2.26
C PHE A 175 -18.73 12.87 2.52
N ARG A 176 -18.95 11.95 1.58
CA ARG A 176 -19.71 10.74 1.87
C ARG A 176 -18.87 9.53 1.51
N ALA A 177 -18.19 8.96 2.50
CA ALA A 177 -17.74 7.59 2.42
C ALA A 177 -18.94 6.76 1.93
N THR A 178 -18.80 6.10 0.78
CA THR A 178 -19.87 5.30 0.20
C THR A 178 -20.28 4.23 1.20
N ARG A 179 -21.39 4.45 1.92
CA ARG A 179 -22.12 3.35 2.56
C ARG A 179 -22.50 2.41 1.43
N LYS A 180 -22.09 1.13 1.53
CA LYS A 180 -22.45 0.05 0.61
C LYS A 180 -23.92 0.23 0.19
N LYS A 181 -24.18 0.36 -1.11
CA LYS A 181 -25.55 0.25 -1.64
C LYS A 181 -26.08 -1.12 -1.23
N GLN A 182 -27.01 -1.16 -0.27
CA GLN A 182 -27.85 -2.32 -0.07
C GLN A 182 -28.56 -2.57 -1.41
N LYS A 183 -28.35 -3.77 -1.95
CA LYS A 183 -28.96 -4.24 -3.19
C LYS A 183 -30.46 -4.35 -2.91
N VAL A 184 -31.24 -3.38 -3.37
CA VAL A 184 -32.69 -3.52 -3.46
C VAL A 184 -32.95 -4.49 -4.61
N ILE A 185 -33.51 -5.65 -4.30
CA ILE A 185 -33.97 -6.63 -5.29
C ILE A 185 -35.39 -6.20 -5.71
N PRO A 186 -35.70 -6.03 -7.00
CA PRO A 186 -37.07 -5.74 -7.43
C PRO A 186 -37.89 -7.02 -7.68
N GLU A 187 -39.12 -6.95 -7.14
CA GLU A 187 -40.40 -7.51 -7.59
C GLU A 187 -40.69 -9.02 -7.57
N ALA A 188 -41.86 -9.33 -7.00
CA ALA A 188 -42.81 -10.23 -7.65
C ALA A 188 -44.24 -9.75 -7.38
N ASN A 189 -44.86 -9.15 -8.40
CA ASN A 189 -46.30 -9.01 -8.51
C ASN A 189 -46.94 -10.41 -8.44
N LYS A 190 -47.92 -10.60 -7.54
CA LYS A 190 -48.85 -11.71 -7.63
C LYS A 190 -50.26 -11.16 -7.80
N THR A 191 -50.73 -11.19 -9.03
CA THR A 191 -52.14 -11.15 -9.38
C THR A 191 -52.79 -12.49 -9.03
N THR A 192 -54.03 -12.40 -8.58
CA THR A 192 -54.98 -13.39 -8.04
C THR A 192 -55.23 -14.67 -8.83
N ALA A 193 -55.55 -15.77 -8.12
CA ALA A 193 -56.58 -16.73 -8.52
C ALA A 193 -57.09 -17.54 -7.31
N ASN A 194 -58.42 -17.59 -7.21
CA ASN A 194 -59.34 -18.35 -6.33
C ASN A 194 -59.74 -17.68 -5.02
#